data_AF-A0A7X8HTN3-F1
#
_entry.id   AF-A0A7X8HTN3-F1
#
_cell.length_a   1.000
_cell.length_b   1.000
_cell.length_c   1.000
_cell.angle_alpha   90.00
_cell.angle_beta   90.00
_cell.angle_gamma   90.00
#
_symmetry.space_group_name_H-M   'P 1'
#
loop_
_entity.id
_entity.type
_entity.pdbx_description
1 polymer ?
#
loop_
_entity_poly.entity_id
_entity_poly.type
_entity_poly.pdbx_seq_one_letter_code
_entity_poly.pdbx_strand_id
1 'polypeptide(L)'
;KAFRAILKGLLYTLIGLILLLVGVNAGFLDVGSVVGYRLAAKGNAPLLLSIGFIIGFLTILAEPSVHVLTHQIEDITSGYVRRPLVLAALTIGVGLSISLSMLRIISPGIQFWHYIIPGYMIALILTRFTPNLFVGIAFDAGTVASGLMATTFILSFAQGAAGAVEGANVLVDAFGIVAMVTLVPLLTVQVLGLIFKTKSGERSLEKVDG
;
A
#
# COMPACT_ATOMS: atom_id res chain seq x y z
N LYS A 1 28.24 -10.30 22.76
CA LYS A 1 28.64 -9.73 21.45
C LYS A 1 27.41 -9.32 20.62
N ALA A 2 26.42 -10.21 20.42
CA ALA A 2 25.16 -9.90 19.71
C ALA A 2 24.39 -8.70 20.30
N PHE A 3 24.23 -8.63 21.63
CA PHE A 3 23.51 -7.53 22.29
C PHE A 3 24.09 -6.14 21.97
N ARG A 4 25.43 -5.99 21.97
CA ARG A 4 26.07 -4.71 21.62
C ARG A 4 25.89 -4.35 20.14
N ALA A 5 25.82 -5.34 19.25
CA ALA A 5 25.56 -5.11 17.82
C ALA A 5 24.11 -4.65 17.59
N ILE A 6 23.14 -5.31 18.24
CA ILE A 6 21.73 -4.91 18.21
C ILE A 6 21.56 -3.49 18.73
N LEU A 7 22.18 -3.16 19.86
CA LEU A 7 22.06 -1.82 20.46
C LEU A 7 22.62 -0.72 19.55
N LYS A 8 23.76 -0.98 18.89
CA LYS A 8 24.32 -0.05 17.88
C LYS A 8 23.40 0.09 16.67
N GLY A 9 22.88 -1.03 16.15
CA GLY A 9 21.93 -1.02 15.04
C GLY A 9 20.68 -0.22 15.37
N LEU A 10 20.09 -0.46 16.55
CA LEU A 10 18.92 0.27 17.04
C LEU A 10 19.18 1.78 17.12
N LEU A 11 20.35 2.18 17.65
CA LEU A 11 20.72 3.59 17.73
C LEU A 11 20.82 4.23 16.33
N TYR A 12 21.48 3.57 15.37
CA TYR A 12 21.58 4.07 14.00
C TYR A 12 20.23 4.16 13.31
N THR A 13 19.36 3.15 13.48
CA THR A 13 18.00 3.19 12.92
C THR A 13 17.15 4.30 13.54
N LEU A 14 17.29 4.54 14.84
CA LEU A 14 16.52 5.57 15.54
C LEU A 14 16.95 6.97 15.10
N ILE A 15 18.25 7.23 15.00
CA ILE A 15 18.78 8.50 14.49
C ILE A 15 18.36 8.70 13.03
N GLY A 16 18.52 7.67 12.18
CA GLY A 16 18.11 7.73 10.78
C GLY A 16 16.61 8.00 10.61
N LEU A 17 15.78 7.35 11.42
CA LEU A 17 14.33 7.55 11.45
C LEU A 17 13.96 8.98 11.87
N ILE A 18 14.61 9.53 12.89
CA ILE A 18 14.38 10.92 13.32
C ILE A 18 14.75 11.89 12.20
N LEU A 19 15.93 11.73 11.58
CA LEU A 19 16.35 12.60 10.47
C LEU A 19 15.40 12.51 9.28
N LEU A 20 14.94 11.31 8.93
CA LEU A 20 13.94 11.08 7.88
C LEU A 20 12.63 11.79 8.23
N LEU A 21 12.11 11.60 9.45
CA LEU A 21 10.86 12.22 9.91
C LEU A 21 10.95 13.74 9.93
N VAL A 22 12.07 14.30 10.40
CA VAL A 22 12.30 15.75 10.40
C VAL A 22 12.32 16.28 8.96
N GLY A 23 13.03 15.62 8.04
CA GLY A 23 13.06 16.01 6.64
C GLY A 23 11.70 15.94 5.94
N VAL A 24 10.94 14.88 6.20
CA VAL A 24 9.57 14.72 5.69
C VAL A 24 8.63 15.77 6.26
N ASN A 25 8.68 16.00 7.56
CA ASN A 25 7.82 16.97 8.25
C ASN A 25 8.13 18.43 7.84
N ALA A 26 9.41 18.78 7.68
CA ALA A 26 9.83 20.16 7.40
C ALA A 26 9.69 20.59 5.94
N GLY A 27 9.45 19.66 5.00
CA GLY A 27 9.35 20.00 3.58
C GLY A 27 8.23 19.27 2.85
N PHE A 28 8.19 17.95 2.94
CA PHE A 28 7.30 17.15 2.10
C PHE A 28 5.83 17.24 2.48
N LEU A 29 5.50 17.31 3.78
CA LEU A 29 4.11 17.44 4.22
C LEU A 29 3.46 18.73 3.70
N ASP A 30 4.17 19.85 3.76
CA ASP A 30 3.68 21.14 3.26
C ASP A 30 3.46 21.10 1.76
N VAL A 31 4.41 20.55 1.00
CA VAL A 31 4.29 20.41 -0.46
C VAL A 31 3.11 19.52 -0.83
N GLY A 32 2.97 18.35 -0.19
CA GLY A 32 1.87 17.42 -0.44
C GLY A 32 0.51 18.07 -0.19
N SER A 33 0.36 18.75 0.94
CA SER A 33 -0.87 19.46 1.31
C SER A 33 -1.22 20.57 0.33
N VAL A 34 -0.26 21.43 -0.04
CA VAL A 34 -0.51 22.52 -0.99
C VAL A 34 -0.89 21.99 -2.37
N VAL A 35 -0.22 20.94 -2.85
CA VAL A 35 -0.52 20.32 -4.15
C VAL A 35 -1.91 19.68 -4.13
N GLY A 36 -2.23 18.90 -3.09
CA GLY A 36 -3.55 18.29 -2.91
C GLY A 36 -4.67 19.33 -2.89
N TYR A 37 -4.50 20.39 -2.08
CA TYR A 37 -5.47 21.49 -1.97
C TYR A 37 -5.71 22.17 -3.31
N ARG A 38 -4.63 22.57 -4.00
CA ARG A 38 -4.75 23.29 -5.29
C ARG A 38 -5.39 22.44 -6.37
N LEU A 39 -5.13 21.13 -6.38
CA LEU A 39 -5.73 20.24 -7.37
C LEU A 39 -7.22 19.99 -7.10
N ALA A 40 -7.59 19.78 -5.84
CA ALA A 40 -8.98 19.62 -5.45
C ALA A 40 -9.78 20.92 -5.65
N ALA A 41 -9.23 22.08 -5.25
CA ALA A 41 -9.87 23.39 -5.42
C ALA A 41 -10.12 23.78 -6.88
N LYS A 42 -9.34 23.24 -7.83
CA LYS A 42 -9.56 23.44 -9.26
C LYS A 42 -10.82 22.74 -9.80
N GLY A 43 -11.40 21.80 -9.06
CA GLY A 43 -12.60 21.06 -9.47
C GLY A 43 -12.39 20.05 -10.62
N ASN A 44 -11.15 19.84 -11.08
CA ASN A 44 -10.85 18.87 -12.14
C ASN A 44 -10.61 17.47 -11.54
N ALA A 45 -11.69 16.71 -11.41
CA ALA A 45 -11.66 15.37 -10.81
C ALA A 45 -10.68 14.40 -11.53
N PRO A 46 -10.69 14.26 -12.89
CA PRO A 46 -9.73 13.40 -13.57
C PRO A 46 -8.27 13.73 -13.26
N LEU A 47 -7.94 15.02 -13.13
CA LEU A 47 -6.58 15.45 -12.80
C LEU A 47 -6.20 15.06 -11.37
N LEU A 48 -7.10 15.28 -10.40
CA LEU A 48 -6.87 14.88 -9.00
C LEU A 48 -6.65 13.35 -8.88
N LEU A 49 -7.50 12.57 -9.53
CA LEU A 49 -7.42 11.10 -9.55
C LEU A 49 -6.12 10.60 -10.19
N SER A 50 -5.73 11.20 -11.31
CA SER A 50 -4.50 10.82 -12.02
C SER A 50 -3.24 11.16 -11.22
N ILE A 51 -3.21 12.35 -10.59
CA ILE A 51 -2.09 12.74 -9.74
C ILE A 51 -2.04 11.90 -8.46
N GLY A 52 -3.19 11.61 -7.84
CA GLY A 52 -3.26 10.69 -6.71
C GLY A 52 -2.74 9.29 -7.06
N PHE A 53 -3.11 8.77 -8.24
CA PHE A 53 -2.56 7.52 -8.76
C PHE A 53 -1.03 7.58 -8.91
N ILE A 54 -0.50 8.63 -9.54
CA ILE A 54 0.95 8.79 -9.77
C ILE A 54 1.71 8.89 -8.45
N ILE A 55 1.22 9.68 -7.49
CA ILE A 55 1.81 9.79 -6.15
C ILE A 55 1.85 8.41 -5.51
N GLY A 56 0.71 7.71 -5.46
CA GLY A 56 0.64 6.36 -4.91
C GLY A 56 1.61 5.37 -5.55
N PHE A 57 1.63 5.36 -6.88
CA PHE A 57 2.50 4.50 -7.66
C PHE A 57 3.98 4.75 -7.35
N LEU A 58 4.42 6.02 -7.43
CA LEU A 58 5.82 6.40 -7.22
C LEU A 58 6.26 6.18 -5.76
N THR A 59 5.35 6.46 -4.83
CA THR A 59 5.61 6.30 -3.40
C THR A 59 5.83 4.83 -3.03
N ILE A 60 5.01 3.91 -3.53
CA ILE A 60 5.24 2.46 -3.32
C ILE A 60 6.50 1.98 -4.04
N LEU A 61 6.79 2.51 -5.22
CA LEU A 61 8.01 2.18 -5.95
C LEU A 61 9.27 2.61 -5.18
N ALA A 62 9.19 3.73 -4.47
CA ALA A 62 10.28 4.27 -3.65
C ALA A 62 10.38 3.63 -2.25
N GLU A 63 9.37 2.89 -1.80
CA GLU A 63 9.32 2.31 -0.45
C GLU A 63 10.26 1.09 -0.36
N PRO A 64 11.38 1.15 0.40
CA PRO A 64 12.37 0.08 0.46
C PRO A 64 11.80 -1.19 1.10
N SER A 65 10.86 -1.03 2.03
CA SER A 65 10.18 -2.14 2.72
C SER A 65 9.40 -3.02 1.73
N VAL A 66 8.81 -2.40 0.69
CA VAL A 66 8.09 -3.13 -0.37
C VAL A 66 9.05 -3.96 -1.22
N HIS A 67 10.24 -3.47 -1.50
CA HIS A 67 11.26 -4.26 -2.20
C HIS A 67 11.63 -5.49 -1.37
N VAL A 68 11.88 -5.35 -0.07
CA VAL A 68 12.16 -6.49 0.82
C VAL A 68 11.02 -7.52 0.80
N LEU A 69 9.76 -7.08 0.80
CA LEU A 69 8.61 -7.98 0.67
C LEU A 69 8.61 -8.73 -0.67
N THR A 70 8.90 -8.07 -1.79
CA THR A 70 8.96 -8.77 -3.09
C THR A 70 10.05 -9.84 -3.11
N HIS A 71 11.18 -9.57 -2.45
CA HIS A 71 12.25 -10.56 -2.27
C HIS A 71 11.76 -11.77 -1.48
N GLN A 72 11.10 -11.55 -0.35
CA GLN A 72 10.53 -12.62 0.46
C GLN A 72 9.54 -13.48 -0.35
N ILE A 73 8.66 -12.85 -1.14
CA ILE A 73 7.69 -13.57 -1.99
C ILE A 73 8.39 -14.40 -3.08
N GLU A 74 9.46 -13.89 -3.71
CA GLU A 74 10.19 -14.66 -4.70
C GLU A 74 10.94 -15.85 -4.05
N ASP A 75 11.57 -15.63 -2.90
CA ASP A 75 12.37 -16.63 -2.21
C ASP A 75 11.51 -17.80 -1.70
N ILE A 76 10.36 -17.51 -1.08
CA ILE A 76 9.43 -18.57 -0.61
C ILE A 76 8.78 -19.33 -1.77
N THR A 77 8.64 -18.70 -2.95
CA THR A 77 8.04 -19.32 -4.13
C THR A 77 9.08 -20.02 -5.00
N SER A 78 10.33 -20.11 -4.53
CA SER A 78 11.45 -20.70 -5.29
C SER A 78 11.61 -20.06 -6.68
N GLY A 79 11.42 -18.74 -6.78
CA GLY A 79 11.53 -17.99 -8.02
C GLY A 79 10.30 -18.08 -8.95
N TYR A 80 9.23 -18.75 -8.53
CA TYR A 80 8.02 -18.88 -9.35
C TYR A 80 7.31 -17.54 -9.56
N VAL A 81 7.17 -16.76 -8.48
CA VAL A 81 6.58 -15.42 -8.53
C VAL A 81 7.72 -14.41 -8.60
N ARG A 82 7.93 -13.83 -9.79
CA ARG A 82 9.03 -12.89 -10.03
C ARG A 82 8.83 -11.55 -9.32
N ARG A 83 9.88 -10.99 -8.73
CA ARG A 83 9.85 -9.68 -8.04
C ARG A 83 9.21 -8.55 -8.84
N PRO A 84 9.54 -8.32 -10.12
CA PRO A 84 8.97 -7.20 -10.87
C PRO A 84 7.46 -7.31 -11.07
N LEU A 85 6.92 -8.53 -11.13
CA LEU A 85 5.49 -8.77 -11.28
C LEU A 85 4.75 -8.39 -9.99
N VAL A 86 5.28 -8.79 -8.84
CA VAL A 86 4.72 -8.42 -7.52
C VAL A 86 4.79 -6.92 -7.33
N LEU A 87 5.94 -6.32 -7.63
CA LEU A 87 6.14 -4.88 -7.50
C LEU A 87 5.15 -4.09 -8.37
N ALA A 88 4.98 -4.49 -9.64
CA ALA A 88 4.02 -3.86 -10.54
C ALA A 88 2.57 -4.01 -10.05
N ALA A 89 2.18 -5.19 -9.55
CA ALA A 89 0.85 -5.41 -9.00
C ALA A 89 0.58 -4.53 -7.77
N LEU A 90 1.57 -4.41 -6.87
CA LEU A 90 1.46 -3.57 -5.68
C LEU A 90 1.40 -2.08 -6.02
N THR A 91 2.29 -1.57 -6.88
CA THR A 91 2.32 -0.14 -7.24
C THR A 91 1.07 0.28 -7.99
N ILE A 92 0.59 -0.53 -8.95
CA ILE A 92 -0.66 -0.26 -9.68
C ILE A 92 -1.85 -0.33 -8.73
N GLY A 93 -1.93 -1.39 -7.92
CA GLY A 93 -3.05 -1.56 -6.99
C GLY A 93 -3.16 -0.43 -5.98
N VAL A 94 -2.04 -0.04 -5.36
CA VAL A 94 -2.03 1.05 -4.37
C VAL A 94 -2.30 2.39 -5.04
N GLY A 95 -1.74 2.65 -6.22
CA GLY A 95 -2.06 3.84 -7.01
C GLY A 95 -3.57 3.94 -7.30
N LEU A 96 -4.20 2.83 -7.72
CA LEU A 96 -5.65 2.78 -7.93
C LEU A 96 -6.42 3.01 -6.61
N SER A 97 -5.96 2.45 -5.50
CA SER A 97 -6.57 2.64 -4.18
C SER A 97 -6.59 4.10 -3.74
N ILE A 98 -5.48 4.82 -3.99
CA ILE A 98 -5.38 6.25 -3.67
C ILE A 98 -6.25 7.08 -4.62
N SER A 99 -6.28 6.73 -5.91
CA SER A 99 -7.18 7.36 -6.88
C SER A 99 -8.66 7.19 -6.48
N LEU A 100 -9.07 5.98 -6.10
CA LEU A 100 -10.42 5.71 -5.57
C LEU A 100 -10.70 6.48 -4.28
N SER A 101 -9.68 6.67 -3.45
CA SER A 101 -9.85 7.44 -2.24
C SER A 101 -9.96 8.95 -2.52
N MET A 102 -9.27 9.47 -3.54
CA MET A 102 -9.49 10.84 -4.01
C MET A 102 -10.90 11.01 -4.57
N LEU A 103 -11.39 10.00 -5.31
CA LEU A 103 -12.78 9.97 -5.78
C LEU A 103 -13.76 10.04 -4.60
N ARG A 104 -13.47 9.34 -3.50
CA ARG A 104 -14.27 9.42 -2.26
C ARG A 104 -14.31 10.85 -1.69
N ILE A 105 -13.15 11.50 -1.57
CA ILE A 105 -13.05 12.85 -0.99
C ILE A 105 -13.94 13.85 -1.73
N ILE A 106 -14.00 13.76 -3.06
CA ILE A 106 -14.80 14.67 -3.88
C ILE A 106 -16.27 14.23 -4.05
N SER A 107 -16.63 13.00 -3.65
CA SER A 107 -17.96 12.41 -3.88
C SER A 107 -18.72 12.24 -2.56
N PRO A 108 -19.67 13.13 -2.22
CA PRO A 108 -20.37 13.11 -0.93
C PRO A 108 -21.14 11.82 -0.63
N GLY A 109 -21.55 11.07 -1.65
CA GLY A 109 -22.32 9.84 -1.50
C GLY A 109 -21.48 8.61 -1.12
N ILE A 110 -20.15 8.67 -1.24
CA ILE A 110 -19.29 7.51 -1.03
C ILE A 110 -18.67 7.59 0.37
N GLN A 111 -19.18 6.78 1.29
CA GLN A 111 -18.58 6.65 2.62
C GLN A 111 -17.43 5.65 2.62
N PHE A 112 -16.48 5.84 3.54
CA PHE A 112 -15.32 4.96 3.75
C PHE A 112 -15.67 3.46 3.86
N TRP A 113 -16.76 3.13 4.56
CA TRP A 113 -17.18 1.74 4.78
C TRP A 113 -17.55 0.98 3.51
N HIS A 114 -17.98 1.69 2.44
CA HIS A 114 -18.31 1.05 1.15
C HIS A 114 -17.10 0.38 0.49
N TYR A 115 -15.89 0.82 0.82
CA TYR A 115 -14.67 0.18 0.32
C TYR A 115 -14.10 -0.82 1.30
N ILE A 116 -14.00 -0.45 2.57
CA ILE A 116 -13.31 -1.25 3.58
C ILE A 116 -14.07 -2.52 3.93
N ILE A 117 -15.40 -2.46 4.10
CA ILE A 117 -16.18 -3.65 4.48
C ILE A 117 -16.11 -4.72 3.39
N PRO A 118 -16.42 -4.43 2.11
CA PRO A 118 -16.29 -5.43 1.05
C PRO A 118 -14.86 -5.92 0.88
N GLY A 119 -13.88 -5.00 0.97
CA GLY A 119 -12.47 -5.33 0.87
C GLY A 119 -12.00 -6.35 1.90
N TYR A 120 -12.28 -6.11 3.18
CA TYR A 120 -11.91 -7.05 4.24
C TYR A 120 -12.74 -8.33 4.18
N MET A 121 -14.01 -8.26 3.77
CA MET A 121 -14.82 -9.46 3.58
C MET A 121 -14.22 -10.37 2.50
N ILE A 122 -13.75 -9.79 1.38
CA ILE A 122 -13.01 -10.52 0.35
C ILE A 122 -11.71 -11.08 0.93
N ALA A 123 -10.92 -10.31 1.68
CA ALA A 123 -9.68 -10.78 2.29
C ALA A 123 -9.90 -11.96 3.26
N LEU A 124 -10.96 -11.93 4.07
CA LEU A 124 -11.31 -13.01 4.99
C LEU A 124 -11.74 -14.27 4.22
N ILE A 125 -12.51 -14.12 3.15
CA ILE A 125 -12.91 -15.24 2.28
C ILE A 125 -11.67 -15.85 1.61
N LEU A 126 -10.83 -15.01 0.99
CA LEU A 126 -9.60 -15.43 0.32
C LEU A 126 -8.64 -16.17 1.27
N THR A 127 -8.53 -15.71 2.53
CA THR A 127 -7.72 -16.36 3.57
C THR A 127 -8.04 -17.85 3.72
N ARG A 128 -9.31 -18.26 3.55
CA ARG A 128 -9.70 -19.68 3.65
C ARG A 128 -9.14 -20.54 2.51
N PHE A 129 -8.89 -19.94 1.35
CA PHE A 129 -8.46 -20.63 0.14
C PHE A 129 -6.94 -20.54 -0.09
N THR A 130 -6.32 -19.44 0.36
CA THR A 130 -4.90 -19.13 0.21
C THR A 130 -4.03 -20.04 1.11
N PRO A 131 -2.86 -20.52 0.63
CA PRO A 131 -1.94 -21.28 1.48
C PRO A 131 -1.48 -20.49 2.71
N ASN A 132 -1.35 -21.15 3.87
CA ASN A 132 -0.99 -20.50 5.15
C ASN A 132 0.26 -19.61 5.07
N LEU A 133 1.26 -20.01 4.29
CA LEU A 133 2.49 -19.23 4.07
C LEU A 133 2.19 -17.87 3.42
N PHE A 134 1.32 -17.84 2.41
CA PHE A 134 0.90 -16.61 1.74
C PHE A 134 -0.04 -15.77 2.61
N VAL A 135 -0.86 -16.40 3.45
CA VAL A 135 -1.72 -15.67 4.40
C VAL A 135 -0.86 -14.82 5.33
N GLY A 136 0.16 -15.41 5.97
CA GLY A 136 1.05 -14.67 6.87
C GLY A 136 1.73 -13.47 6.19
N ILE A 137 2.25 -13.70 4.98
CA ILE A 137 2.93 -12.65 4.21
C ILE A 137 1.97 -11.59 3.71
N ALA A 138 0.72 -11.95 3.38
CA ALA A 138 -0.26 -10.98 2.96
C ALA A 138 -0.66 -10.02 4.09
N PHE A 139 -0.79 -10.53 5.32
CA PHE A 139 -1.08 -9.68 6.48
C PHE A 139 0.12 -8.79 6.87
N ASP A 140 1.35 -9.25 6.66
CA ASP A 140 2.55 -8.41 6.82
C ASP A 140 2.72 -7.39 5.69
N ALA A 141 2.37 -7.78 4.45
CA ALA A 141 2.46 -6.93 3.28
C ALA A 141 1.63 -5.65 3.39
N GLY A 142 0.45 -5.74 4.04
CA GLY A 142 -0.41 -4.59 4.27
C GLY A 142 0.29 -3.49 5.09
N THR A 143 0.99 -3.86 6.16
CA THR A 143 1.70 -2.89 7.02
C THR A 143 2.99 -2.39 6.37
N VAL A 144 3.64 -3.24 5.58
CA VAL A 144 4.84 -2.90 4.80
C VAL A 144 4.57 -1.83 3.75
N ALA A 145 3.47 -1.94 3.00
CA ALA A 145 3.16 -0.96 1.95
C ALA A 145 2.63 0.36 2.52
N SER A 146 2.00 0.34 3.70
CA SER A 146 1.68 1.55 4.47
C SER A 146 2.90 2.05 5.28
N GLY A 147 4.10 1.84 4.76
CA GLY A 147 5.35 2.29 5.35
C GLY A 147 5.35 3.78 5.65
N LEU A 148 6.34 4.22 6.43
CA LEU A 148 6.39 5.60 6.91
C LEU A 148 6.48 6.63 5.77
N MET A 149 7.29 6.33 4.74
CA MET A 149 7.36 7.19 3.57
C MET A 149 6.00 7.16 2.86
N ALA A 150 5.44 5.99 2.62
CA ALA A 150 4.14 5.92 1.95
C ALA A 150 3.03 6.72 2.64
N THR A 151 2.86 6.47 3.92
CA THR A 151 1.81 7.10 4.72
C THR A 151 1.97 8.61 4.77
N THR A 152 3.19 9.14 4.96
CA THR A 152 3.40 10.59 5.07
C THR A 152 3.07 11.34 3.78
N PHE A 153 3.54 10.86 2.62
CA PHE A 153 3.26 11.47 1.33
C PHE A 153 1.79 11.41 0.96
N ILE A 154 1.19 10.22 1.14
CA ILE A 154 -0.21 10.00 0.77
C ILE A 154 -1.14 10.80 1.69
N LEU A 155 -0.87 10.80 3.00
CA LEU A 155 -1.72 11.47 3.99
C LEU A 155 -1.67 13.00 3.82
N SER A 156 -0.48 13.58 3.61
CA SER A 156 -0.36 15.03 3.37
C SER A 156 -1.10 15.47 2.11
N PHE A 157 -0.94 14.74 1.01
CA PHE A 157 -1.68 14.99 -0.22
C PHE A 157 -3.19 14.91 -0.02
N ALA A 158 -3.66 13.84 0.63
CA ALA A 158 -5.06 13.63 0.91
C ALA A 158 -5.66 14.67 1.85
N GLN A 159 -4.92 15.06 2.88
CA GLN A 159 -5.31 16.13 3.80
C GLN A 159 -5.47 17.46 3.06
N GLY A 160 -4.54 17.79 2.17
CA GLY A 160 -4.66 18.95 1.30
C GLY A 160 -5.92 18.90 0.44
N ALA A 161 -6.15 17.76 -0.23
CA ALA A 161 -7.33 17.57 -1.07
C ALA A 161 -8.64 17.68 -0.28
N ALA A 162 -8.73 17.04 0.90
CA ALA A 162 -9.89 17.12 1.76
C ALA A 162 -10.13 18.54 2.31
N GLY A 163 -9.07 19.30 2.59
CA GLY A 163 -9.19 20.70 3.04
C GLY A 163 -9.78 21.66 2.00
N ALA A 164 -9.78 21.29 0.72
CA ALA A 164 -10.35 22.09 -0.35
C ALA A 164 -11.82 21.75 -0.68
N VAL A 165 -12.33 20.61 -0.19
CA VAL A 165 -13.68 20.13 -0.51
C VAL A 165 -14.62 20.45 0.64
N GLU A 166 -15.67 21.23 0.36
CA GLU A 166 -16.69 21.55 1.37
C GLU A 166 -17.40 20.28 1.85
N GLY A 167 -17.46 20.10 3.16
CA GLY A 167 -18.10 18.94 3.80
C GLY A 167 -17.21 17.70 3.95
N ALA A 168 -15.99 17.70 3.39
CA ALA A 168 -15.02 16.63 3.64
C ALA A 168 -14.49 16.70 5.08
N ASN A 169 -14.35 15.55 5.73
CA ASN A 169 -13.80 15.47 7.07
C ASN A 169 -12.36 15.00 6.96
N VAL A 170 -11.40 15.92 7.07
CA VAL A 170 -9.96 15.60 6.97
C VAL A 170 -9.57 14.39 7.82
N LEU A 171 -10.12 14.25 9.03
CA LEU A 171 -9.79 13.13 9.91
C LEU A 171 -10.28 11.80 9.33
N VAL A 172 -11.56 11.70 8.98
CA VAL A 172 -12.12 10.44 8.43
C VAL A 172 -11.56 10.17 7.04
N ASP A 173 -11.43 11.23 6.24
CA ASP A 173 -11.11 11.11 4.84
C ASP A 173 -9.63 10.85 4.58
N ALA A 174 -8.76 11.64 5.19
CA ALA A 174 -7.33 11.48 4.99
C ALA A 174 -6.81 10.22 5.70
N PHE A 175 -7.26 9.91 6.93
CA PHE A 175 -6.81 8.69 7.60
C PHE A 175 -7.43 7.42 7.02
N GLY A 176 -8.66 7.48 6.47
CA GLY A 176 -9.28 6.33 5.79
C GLY A 176 -8.47 5.82 4.59
N ILE A 177 -7.63 6.67 3.99
CA ILE A 177 -6.72 6.25 2.90
C ILE A 177 -5.67 5.26 3.39
N VAL A 178 -5.19 5.39 4.62
CA VAL A 178 -4.17 4.46 5.14
C VAL A 178 -4.73 3.04 5.15
N ALA A 179 -5.96 2.86 5.61
CA ALA A 179 -6.63 1.56 5.59
C ALA A 179 -6.83 1.02 4.15
N MET A 180 -7.15 1.90 3.20
CA MET A 180 -7.28 1.55 1.78
C MET A 180 -5.94 1.10 1.17
N VAL A 181 -4.84 1.74 1.55
CA VAL A 181 -3.48 1.39 1.09
C VAL A 181 -3.03 0.07 1.70
N THR A 182 -3.33 -0.19 2.97
CA THR A 182 -3.02 -1.46 3.66
C THR A 182 -3.80 -2.64 3.08
N LEU A 183 -5.05 -2.43 2.69
CA LEU A 183 -5.93 -3.48 2.16
C LEU A 183 -5.43 -4.06 0.83
N VAL A 184 -4.87 -3.23 -0.05
CA VAL A 184 -4.51 -3.68 -1.41
C VAL A 184 -3.40 -4.73 -1.41
N PRO A 185 -2.23 -4.53 -0.77
CA PRO A 185 -1.20 -5.56 -0.69
C PRO A 185 -1.71 -6.87 -0.08
N LEU A 186 -2.56 -6.78 0.94
CA LEU A 186 -3.21 -7.93 1.56
C LEU A 186 -3.98 -8.74 0.49
N LEU A 187 -4.85 -8.08 -0.28
CA LEU A 187 -5.60 -8.74 -1.34
C LEU A 187 -4.68 -9.26 -2.46
N THR A 188 -3.74 -8.45 -2.93
CA THR A 188 -2.82 -8.79 -4.03
C THR A 188 -1.98 -10.02 -3.70
N VAL A 189 -1.41 -10.10 -2.50
CA VAL A 189 -0.58 -11.25 -2.09
C VAL A 189 -1.44 -12.50 -1.91
N GLN A 190 -2.66 -12.38 -1.37
CA GLN A 190 -3.56 -13.53 -1.27
C GLN A 190 -3.97 -14.08 -2.63
N VAL A 191 -4.27 -13.21 -3.60
CA VAL A 191 -4.59 -13.59 -4.99
C VAL A 191 -3.38 -14.25 -5.66
N LEU A 192 -2.18 -13.69 -5.50
CA LEU A 192 -0.95 -14.32 -6.00
C LEU A 192 -0.72 -15.71 -5.38
N GLY A 193 -1.00 -15.88 -4.09
CA GLY A 193 -0.93 -17.17 -3.41
C GLY A 193 -1.90 -18.21 -3.95
N LEU A 194 -3.10 -17.79 -4.35
CA LEU A 194 -4.07 -18.68 -5.02
C LEU A 194 -3.62 -19.08 -6.42
N ILE A 195 -3.15 -18.12 -7.23
CA ILE A 195 -2.62 -18.40 -8.57
C ILE A 195 -1.44 -19.38 -8.48
N PHE A 196 -0.56 -19.17 -7.50
CA PHE A 196 0.56 -20.07 -7.22
C PHE A 196 0.06 -21.48 -6.86
N LYS A 197 -0.91 -21.61 -5.95
CA LYS A 197 -1.47 -22.89 -5.52
C LYS A 197 -2.07 -23.69 -6.68
N THR A 198 -2.84 -23.06 -7.56
CA THR A 198 -3.46 -23.74 -8.71
C THR A 198 -2.40 -24.31 -9.64
N LYS A 199 -1.40 -23.50 -10.02
CA LYS A 199 -0.36 -23.92 -10.97
C LYS A 199 0.68 -24.88 -10.38
N SER A 200 0.92 -24.83 -9.07
CA SER A 200 1.78 -25.82 -8.39
C SER A 200 1.07 -27.16 -8.14
N GLY A 201 -0.27 -27.15 -7.99
CA GLY A 201 -1.09 -28.35 -7.97
C GLY A 201 -1.08 -29.12 -9.29
N GLU A 202 -1.18 -28.43 -10.43
CA GLU A 202 -1.15 -29.02 -11.78
C GLU A 202 0.17 -29.79 -12.04
N ARG A 203 1.30 -29.30 -11.54
CA ARG A 203 2.63 -29.91 -11.75
C ARG A 203 2.87 -31.18 -10.94
N SER A 204 2.08 -31.43 -9.90
CA SER A 204 2.10 -32.72 -9.18
C SER A 204 1.35 -33.81 -9.94
N LEU A 205 0.45 -33.44 -10.86
CA LEU A 205 -0.23 -34.37 -11.76
C LEU A 205 0.60 -34.64 -13.02
N GLU A 206 1.32 -33.64 -13.54
CA GLU A 206 2.18 -33.78 -14.72
C GLU A 206 3.39 -34.71 -14.52
N LYS A 207 3.82 -34.95 -13.26
CA LYS A 207 4.89 -35.90 -12.90
C LYS A 207 4.41 -37.35 -12.70
N VAL A 208 3.11 -37.59 -12.68
CA VAL A 208 2.54 -38.96 -12.53
C VAL A 208 2.27 -39.59 -13.89
N ASP A 209 2.15 -38.77 -14.95
CA ASP A 209 1.82 -39.20 -16.31
C ASP A 209 3.02 -39.14 -17.31
N GLY A 210 4.27 -39.02 -16.83
CA GLY A 210 5.48 -39.01 -17.65
C GLY A 210 6.56 -39.95 -17.14
#